data_AF-A0A1Y3UTJ0-F1
#
_entry.id   AF-A0A1Y3UTJ0-F1
#
_cell.length_a   1.000
_cell.length_b   1.000
_cell.length_c   1.000
_cell.angle_alpha   90.00
_cell.angle_beta   90.00
_cell.angle_gamma   90.00
#
_symmetry.space_group_name_H-M   'P 1'
#
loop_
_entity.id
_entity.type
_entity.pdbx_description
1 polymer ?
#
loop_
_entity_poly.entity_id
_entity_poly.type
_entity_poly.pdbx_seq_one_letter_code
_entity_poly.pdbx_strand_id
1 'polypeptide(L)'
;METLATLLELVFLVSFIVAIVYGIKWFKNRNDKENDLFKKNKKRFWISIAVVVISFILGGMAQSSADDAQEQEATAQQEKKDKSNYKDDKEEFANEYFALGHKVETLSSKEGEEWNDAIENSDEDFDVDSAIDTIQNNHTDEIDGIDSKLSDLHDLDQKIQKNDSVDDSDKEKFHNAYLDVKHFANHATNISGSYNDFMDEHNDLDRKVADHLEELQDL
;
A
#
# COMPACT_ATOMS: atom_id res chain seq x y z
N MET A 1 4.39 30.03 8.78
CA MET A 1 5.81 29.74 9.06
C MET A 1 6.66 30.08 7.84
N GLU A 2 6.27 29.66 6.63
CA GLU A 2 6.95 30.02 5.38
C GLU A 2 7.24 31.52 5.24
N THR A 3 6.25 32.40 5.40
CA THR A 3 6.43 33.85 5.27
C THR A 3 7.47 34.44 6.24
N LEU A 4 7.63 33.85 7.42
CA LEU A 4 8.63 34.25 8.40
C LEU A 4 10.03 33.74 8.02
N ALA A 5 10.13 32.49 7.55
CA ALA A 5 11.36 31.90 7.06
C ALA A 5 11.90 32.66 5.83
N THR A 6 11.05 32.97 4.85
CA THR A 6 11.43 33.75 3.66
C THR A 6 11.91 35.15 4.02
N LEU A 7 11.28 35.78 5.01
CA LEU A 7 11.65 37.13 5.46
C LEU A 7 13.00 37.12 6.21
N LEU A 8 13.25 36.09 7.02
CA LEU A 8 14.54 35.88 7.69
C LEU A 8 15.67 35.57 6.70
N GLU A 9 15.40 34.78 5.66
CA GLU A 9 16.35 34.49 4.58
C GLU A 9 16.73 35.75 3.80
N LEU A 10 15.76 36.62 3.52
CA LEU A 10 15.99 37.90 2.86
C LEU A 10 16.83 38.84 3.73
N VAL A 11 16.56 38.88 5.05
CA VAL A 11 17.39 39.61 6.03
C VAL A 11 18.80 39.03 6.10
N PHE A 12 18.97 37.71 6.05
CA PHE A 12 20.26 37.04 5.99
C PHE A 12 21.05 37.45 4.75
N LEU A 13 20.45 37.40 3.55
CA LEU A 13 21.11 37.78 2.30
C LEU A 13 21.57 39.24 2.31
N VAL A 14 20.69 40.16 2.73
CA VAL A 14 21.02 41.59 2.80
C VAL A 14 22.13 41.85 3.81
N SER A 15 22.04 41.25 5.01
CA SER A 15 23.05 41.43 6.06
C SER A 15 24.40 40.80 5.68
N PHE A 16 24.40 39.69 4.94
CA PHE A 16 25.60 39.05 4.40
C PHE A 16 26.31 39.93 3.37
N ILE A 17 25.57 40.50 2.40
CA ILE A 17 26.12 41.46 1.43
C ILE A 17 26.73 42.67 2.15
N VAL A 18 26.01 43.20 3.15
CA VAL A 18 26.47 44.34 3.95
C VAL A 18 27.75 43.99 4.73
N ALA A 19 27.84 42.78 5.31
CA ALA A 19 29.03 42.28 5.98
C ALA A 19 30.22 42.21 5.01
N ILE A 20 30.04 41.69 3.79
CA ILE A 20 31.10 41.64 2.77
C ILE A 20 31.58 43.05 2.43
N VAL A 21 30.67 43.99 2.16
CA VAL A 21 31.01 45.38 1.81
C VAL A 21 31.81 46.06 2.92
N TYR A 22 31.37 45.95 4.18
CA TYR A 22 32.10 46.53 5.30
C TYR A 22 33.40 45.79 5.60
N GLY A 23 33.45 44.48 5.38
CA GLY A 23 34.66 43.67 5.48
C GLY A 23 35.75 44.13 4.50
N ILE A 24 35.39 44.31 3.22
CA ILE A 24 36.29 44.84 2.19
C ILE A 24 36.78 46.26 2.53
N LYS A 25 35.85 47.15 2.94
CA LYS A 25 36.21 48.54 3.31
C LYS A 25 37.09 48.60 4.56
N TRP A 26 36.84 47.74 5.54
CA TRP A 26 37.68 47.60 6.72
C TRP A 26 39.07 47.07 6.37
N PHE A 27 39.15 46.06 5.50
CA PHE A 27 40.40 45.47 5.05
C PHE A 27 41.26 46.44 4.23
N LYS A 28 40.65 47.26 3.36
CA LYS A 28 41.36 48.30 2.60
C LYS A 28 42.02 49.34 3.52
N ASN A 29 41.38 49.68 4.63
CA ASN A 29 41.88 50.70 5.57
C ASN A 29 42.76 50.10 6.69
N ARG A 30 43.21 48.84 6.58
CA ARG A 30 43.92 48.14 7.67
C ARG A 30 45.29 48.71 8.03
N ASN A 31 45.92 49.40 7.08
CA ASN A 31 47.26 49.97 7.25
C ASN A 31 47.25 51.26 8.08
N ASP A 32 46.08 51.87 8.27
CA ASP A 32 45.90 53.11 9.03
C ASP A 32 44.87 52.87 10.15
N LYS A 33 45.37 52.32 11.26
CA LYS A 33 44.54 51.88 12.40
C LYS A 33 43.95 53.04 13.22
N GLU A 34 44.51 54.23 13.10
CA GLU A 34 44.00 55.42 13.80
C GLU A 34 42.86 56.10 13.04
N ASN A 35 42.73 55.83 11.74
CA ASN A 35 41.66 56.33 10.88
C ASN A 35 40.26 56.07 11.44
N ASP A 36 39.45 57.12 11.52
CA ASP A 36 38.07 57.03 11.98
C ASP A 36 37.21 56.13 11.06
N LEU A 37 37.51 56.08 9.76
CA LEU A 37 36.86 55.18 8.80
C LEU A 37 37.18 53.70 9.08
N PHE A 38 38.40 53.38 9.51
CA PHE A 38 38.78 52.01 9.88
C PHE A 38 37.97 51.54 11.09
N LYS A 39 37.89 52.37 12.14
CA LYS A 39 37.15 52.07 13.38
C LYS A 39 35.64 51.94 13.12
N LYS A 40 35.05 52.83 12.32
CA LYS A 40 33.64 52.78 11.93
C LYS A 40 33.30 51.54 11.10
N ASN A 41 34.10 51.21 10.08
CA ASN A 41 33.85 50.04 9.23
C ASN A 41 34.04 48.72 9.99
N LYS A 42 35.02 48.63 10.91
CA LYS A 42 35.19 47.48 11.82
C LYS A 42 33.96 47.27 12.68
N LYS A 43 33.44 48.32 13.33
CA LYS A 43 32.24 48.24 14.18
C LYS A 43 31.02 47.78 13.38
N ARG A 44 30.80 48.36 12.19
CA ARG A 44 29.69 47.99 11.31
C ARG A 44 29.79 46.55 10.82
N PHE A 45 30.99 46.09 10.44
CA PHE A 45 31.24 44.71 10.06
C PHE A 45 30.83 43.72 11.16
N TRP A 46 31.26 43.95 12.41
CA TRP A 46 30.91 43.07 13.53
C TRP A 46 29.40 43.07 13.84
N ILE A 47 28.73 44.22 13.71
CA ILE A 47 27.27 44.30 13.83
C ILE A 47 26.59 43.47 12.73
N SER A 48 27.06 43.59 11.48
CA SER A 48 26.53 42.81 10.36
C SER A 48 26.72 41.31 10.57
N ILE A 49 27.89 40.88 11.04
CA ILE A 49 28.16 39.47 11.39
C ILE A 49 27.20 38.98 12.46
N ALA A 50 26.94 39.76 13.51
CA ALA A 50 26.00 39.36 14.55
C ALA A 50 24.57 39.17 14.01
N VAL A 51 24.12 40.05 13.12
CA VAL A 51 22.80 39.92 12.45
C VAL A 51 22.75 38.69 11.55
N VAL A 52 23.82 38.39 10.81
CA VAL A 52 23.93 37.18 9.98
C VAL A 52 23.81 35.91 10.82
N VAL A 53 24.51 35.84 11.97
CA VAL A 53 24.44 34.67 12.86
C VAL A 53 23.05 34.49 13.45
N ILE A 54 22.43 35.58 13.93
CA ILE A 54 21.08 35.51 14.53
C ILE A 54 20.03 35.11 13.48
N SER A 55 20.08 35.71 12.29
CA SER A 55 19.16 35.36 11.21
C SER A 55 19.34 33.93 10.71
N PHE A 56 20.57 33.43 10.68
CA PHE A 56 20.86 32.03 10.33
C PHE A 56 20.27 31.04 11.35
N ILE A 57 20.47 31.28 12.65
CA ILE A 57 19.95 30.41 13.71
C ILE A 57 18.41 30.43 13.73
N LEU A 58 17.80 31.61 13.69
CA LEU A 58 16.35 31.76 13.71
C LEU A 58 15.70 31.22 12.43
N GLY A 59 16.34 31.43 11.28
CA GLY A 59 15.89 30.90 9.99
C GLY A 59 15.89 29.37 9.98
N GLY A 60 16.98 28.74 10.45
CA GLY A 60 17.08 27.29 10.54
C GLY A 60 16.02 26.67 11.45
N MET A 61 15.73 27.27 12.62
CA MET A 61 14.66 26.79 13.50
C MET A 61 13.27 26.96 12.89
N ALA A 62 13.01 28.10 12.25
CA ALA A 62 11.72 28.37 11.59
C ALA A 62 11.48 27.45 10.39
N GLN A 63 12.53 27.07 9.67
CA GLN A 63 12.45 26.13 8.55
C GLN A 63 12.24 24.70 9.03
N SER A 64 13.01 24.22 10.00
CA SER A 64 12.81 22.88 10.58
C SER A 64 11.38 22.68 11.10
N SER A 65 10.83 23.67 11.80
CA SER A 65 9.45 23.58 12.29
C SER A 65 8.38 23.74 11.20
N ALA A 66 8.71 24.37 10.07
CA ALA A 66 7.83 24.38 8.89
C ALA A 66 7.86 23.02 8.18
N ASP A 67 9.05 22.43 8.04
CA ASP A 67 9.26 21.11 7.44
C ASP A 67 8.54 20.01 8.26
N ASP A 68 8.69 20.02 9.59
CA ASP A 68 8.01 19.08 10.50
C ASP A 68 6.47 19.19 10.38
N ALA A 69 5.95 20.42 10.29
CA ALA A 69 4.51 20.65 10.13
C ALA A 69 4.00 20.18 8.76
N GLN A 70 4.79 20.39 7.70
CA GLN A 70 4.47 19.93 6.35
C GLN A 70 4.53 18.40 6.24
N GLU A 71 5.49 17.76 6.90
CA GLU A 71 5.60 16.30 6.97
C GLU A 71 4.42 15.69 7.75
N GLN A 72 4.01 16.31 8.86
CA GLN A 72 2.80 15.90 9.58
C GLN A 72 1.53 16.08 8.74
N GLU A 73 1.38 17.19 8.02
CA GLU A 73 0.23 17.40 7.13
C GLU A 73 0.21 16.39 5.97
N ALA A 74 1.37 16.09 5.38
CA ALA A 74 1.51 15.09 4.32
C ALA A 74 1.15 13.69 4.83
N THR A 75 1.64 13.31 6.01
CA THR A 75 1.32 12.02 6.66
C THR A 75 -0.17 11.92 6.96
N ALA A 76 -0.77 12.96 7.54
CA ALA A 76 -2.20 12.98 7.85
C ALA A 76 -3.09 12.97 6.59
N GLN A 77 -2.65 13.56 5.48
CA GLN A 77 -3.36 13.46 4.20
C GLN A 77 -3.24 12.06 3.60
N GLN A 78 -2.07 11.45 3.70
CA GLN A 78 -1.82 10.09 3.24
C GLN A 78 -2.66 9.09 4.03
N GLU A 79 -2.67 9.14 5.37
CA GLU A 79 -3.52 8.32 6.22
C GLU A 79 -5.02 8.47 5.89
N LYS A 80 -5.49 9.69 5.60
CA LYS A 80 -6.88 9.92 5.19
C LYS A 80 -7.19 9.25 3.86
N LYS A 81 -6.26 9.32 2.91
CA LYS A 81 -6.40 8.70 1.60
C LYS A 81 -6.40 7.18 1.75
N ASP A 82 -5.49 6.63 2.55
CA ASP A 82 -5.37 5.20 2.79
C ASP A 82 -6.60 4.63 3.51
N LYS A 83 -7.20 5.38 4.45
CA LYS A 83 -8.50 5.02 5.05
C LYS A 83 -9.66 5.09 4.07
N SER A 84 -9.67 6.07 3.18
CA SER A 84 -10.71 6.17 2.14
C SER A 84 -10.61 5.00 1.17
N ASN A 85 -9.40 4.73 0.68
CA ASN A 85 -9.13 3.61 -0.22
C ASN A 85 -9.46 2.28 0.45
N TYR A 86 -9.14 2.11 1.74
CA TYR A 86 -9.45 0.87 2.46
C TYR A 86 -10.94 0.54 2.40
N LYS A 87 -11.83 1.53 2.57
CA LYS A 87 -13.27 1.28 2.52
C LYS A 87 -13.69 0.73 1.15
N ASP A 88 -13.19 1.34 0.08
CA ASP A 88 -13.50 0.94 -1.29
C ASP A 88 -12.89 -0.43 -1.61
N ASP A 89 -11.61 -0.64 -1.25
CA ASP A 89 -10.87 -1.90 -1.43
C ASP A 89 -11.56 -3.06 -0.67
N LYS A 90 -12.08 -2.80 0.53
CA LYS A 90 -12.84 -3.78 1.33
C LYS A 90 -14.15 -4.18 0.65
N GLU A 91 -14.94 -3.22 0.18
CA GLU A 91 -16.20 -3.50 -0.51
C GLU A 91 -15.95 -4.25 -1.82
N GLU A 92 -14.91 -3.85 -2.56
CA GLU A 92 -14.48 -4.53 -3.78
C GLU A 92 -14.02 -5.96 -3.48
N PHE A 93 -13.20 -6.16 -2.45
CA PHE A 93 -12.76 -7.50 -2.03
C PHE A 93 -13.93 -8.41 -1.68
N ALA A 94 -14.88 -7.96 -0.85
CA ALA A 94 -16.02 -8.79 -0.45
C ALA A 94 -16.89 -9.19 -1.65
N ASN A 95 -17.09 -8.28 -2.60
CA ASN A 95 -17.85 -8.55 -3.82
C ASN A 95 -17.13 -9.54 -4.75
N GLU A 96 -15.83 -9.35 -4.98
CA GLU A 96 -15.04 -10.26 -5.81
C GLU A 96 -14.88 -11.63 -5.15
N TYR A 97 -14.72 -11.67 -3.83
CA TYR A 97 -14.70 -12.89 -3.02
C TYR A 97 -15.99 -13.68 -3.19
N PHE A 98 -17.15 -13.04 -3.01
CA PHE A 98 -18.45 -13.67 -3.23
C PHE A 98 -18.61 -14.19 -4.66
N ALA A 99 -18.27 -13.37 -5.65
CA ALA A 99 -18.40 -13.74 -7.06
C ALA A 99 -17.46 -14.89 -7.45
N LEU A 100 -16.25 -14.93 -6.90
CA LEU A 100 -15.31 -16.03 -7.10
C LEU A 100 -15.81 -17.31 -6.42
N GLY A 101 -16.20 -17.24 -5.13
CA GLY A 101 -16.72 -18.37 -4.37
C GLY A 101 -17.89 -19.04 -5.08
N HIS A 102 -18.89 -18.27 -5.51
CA HIS A 102 -20.03 -18.80 -6.27
C HIS A 102 -19.61 -19.48 -7.58
N LYS A 103 -18.64 -18.91 -8.32
CA LYS A 103 -18.15 -19.53 -9.56
C LYS A 103 -17.44 -20.85 -9.31
N VAL A 104 -16.60 -20.90 -8.28
CA VAL A 104 -15.86 -22.09 -7.88
C VAL A 104 -16.83 -23.18 -7.42
N GLU A 105 -17.79 -22.84 -6.56
CA GLU A 105 -18.86 -23.76 -6.10
C GLU A 105 -19.67 -24.31 -7.30
N THR A 106 -20.04 -23.43 -8.24
CA THR A 106 -20.78 -23.82 -9.44
C THR A 106 -19.98 -24.80 -10.31
N LEU A 107 -18.68 -24.52 -10.54
CA LEU A 107 -17.81 -25.41 -11.31
C LEU A 107 -17.67 -26.76 -10.59
N SER A 108 -17.26 -26.72 -9.33
CA SER A 108 -16.98 -27.93 -8.55
C SER A 108 -18.22 -28.82 -8.38
N SER A 109 -19.42 -28.23 -8.30
CA SER A 109 -20.69 -28.96 -8.30
C SER A 109 -20.95 -29.68 -9.63
N LYS A 110 -20.73 -29.01 -10.78
CA LYS A 110 -20.85 -29.64 -12.11
C LYS A 110 -19.87 -30.79 -12.27
N GLU A 111 -18.63 -30.58 -11.82
CA GLU A 111 -17.58 -31.62 -11.85
C GLU A 111 -17.99 -32.82 -11.00
N GLY A 112 -18.59 -32.60 -9.83
CA GLY A 112 -19.15 -33.66 -8.98
C GLY A 112 -20.29 -34.45 -9.64
N GLU A 113 -21.16 -33.77 -10.40
CA GLU A 113 -22.20 -34.41 -11.22
C GLU A 113 -21.58 -35.26 -12.34
N GLU A 114 -20.60 -34.72 -13.06
CA GLU A 114 -19.92 -35.45 -14.14
C GLU A 114 -19.12 -36.65 -13.64
N TRP A 115 -18.52 -36.55 -12.46
CA TRP A 115 -17.92 -37.68 -11.76
C TRP A 115 -18.94 -38.79 -11.50
N ASN A 116 -20.10 -38.45 -10.94
CA ASN A 116 -21.16 -39.41 -10.65
C ASN A 116 -21.65 -40.09 -11.95
N ASP A 117 -21.87 -39.30 -13.00
CA ASP A 117 -22.27 -39.79 -14.31
C ASP A 117 -21.21 -40.72 -14.92
N ALA A 118 -19.92 -40.39 -14.80
CA ALA A 118 -18.83 -41.22 -15.30
C ALA A 118 -18.76 -42.57 -14.57
N ILE A 119 -18.98 -42.57 -13.25
CA ILE A 119 -19.03 -43.80 -12.44
C ILE A 119 -20.24 -44.65 -12.81
N GLU A 120 -21.44 -44.06 -12.88
CA GLU A 120 -22.69 -44.78 -13.17
C GLU A 120 -22.70 -45.42 -14.57
N ASN A 121 -22.03 -44.80 -15.53
CA ASN A 121 -21.97 -45.26 -16.92
C ASN A 121 -20.70 -46.05 -17.25
N SER A 122 -19.87 -46.38 -16.24
CA SER A 122 -18.67 -47.17 -16.43
C SER A 122 -18.92 -48.68 -16.42
N ASP A 123 -18.11 -49.42 -17.17
CA ASP A 123 -18.02 -50.88 -17.07
C ASP A 123 -17.22 -51.28 -15.79
N GLU A 124 -16.94 -52.57 -15.58
CA GLU A 124 -16.27 -53.06 -14.36
C GLU A 124 -14.89 -52.42 -14.06
N ASP A 125 -14.23 -51.80 -15.06
CA ASP A 125 -12.93 -51.15 -14.96
C ASP A 125 -13.04 -49.63 -15.16
N PHE A 126 -13.48 -48.90 -14.13
CA PHE A 126 -13.55 -47.43 -14.16
C PHE A 126 -12.15 -46.79 -14.21
N ASP A 127 -11.89 -46.01 -15.26
CA ASP A 127 -10.65 -45.28 -15.47
C ASP A 127 -10.77 -43.86 -14.88
N VAL A 128 -10.23 -43.70 -13.68
CA VAL A 128 -10.23 -42.43 -12.93
C VAL A 128 -9.51 -41.32 -13.69
N ASP A 129 -8.33 -41.61 -14.26
CA ASP A 129 -7.51 -40.59 -14.91
C ASP A 129 -8.22 -40.08 -16.18
N SER A 130 -8.81 -40.98 -16.96
CA SER A 130 -9.59 -40.60 -18.14
C SER A 130 -10.85 -39.80 -17.78
N ALA A 131 -11.49 -40.10 -16.65
CA ALA A 131 -12.64 -39.34 -16.17
C ALA A 131 -12.23 -37.91 -15.77
N ILE A 132 -11.17 -37.76 -14.98
CA ILE A 132 -10.60 -36.47 -14.58
C ILE A 132 -10.24 -35.63 -15.81
N ASP A 133 -9.48 -36.21 -16.74
CA ASP A 133 -9.08 -35.52 -17.97
C ASP A 133 -10.30 -35.03 -18.75
N THR A 134 -11.35 -35.85 -18.85
CA THR A 134 -12.57 -35.47 -19.57
C THR A 134 -13.30 -34.31 -18.89
N ILE A 135 -13.49 -34.40 -17.58
CA ILE A 135 -14.20 -33.39 -16.79
C ILE A 135 -13.47 -32.06 -16.89
N GLN A 136 -12.15 -32.02 -16.65
CA GLN A 136 -11.39 -30.78 -16.72
C GLN A 136 -11.43 -30.15 -18.13
N ASN A 137 -11.31 -30.98 -19.18
CA ASN A 137 -11.38 -30.48 -20.55
C ASN A 137 -12.74 -29.85 -20.90
N ASN A 138 -13.84 -30.36 -20.32
CA ASN A 138 -15.18 -29.81 -20.54
C ASN A 138 -15.35 -28.38 -20.01
N HIS A 139 -14.57 -28.00 -18.98
CA HIS A 139 -14.73 -26.73 -18.25
C HIS A 139 -13.54 -25.78 -18.40
N THR A 140 -12.75 -25.91 -19.48
CA THR A 140 -11.53 -25.09 -19.68
C THR A 140 -11.84 -23.58 -19.65
N ASP A 141 -12.96 -23.14 -20.23
CA ASP A 141 -13.36 -21.73 -20.25
C ASP A 141 -13.74 -21.22 -18.84
N GLU A 142 -14.46 -22.04 -18.05
CA GLU A 142 -14.77 -21.75 -16.65
C GLU A 142 -13.51 -21.67 -15.79
N ILE A 143 -12.56 -22.59 -15.99
CA ILE A 143 -11.27 -22.63 -15.29
C ILE A 143 -10.47 -21.35 -15.55
N ASP A 144 -10.30 -20.95 -16.81
CA ASP A 144 -9.62 -19.70 -17.18
C ASP A 144 -10.31 -18.48 -16.52
N GLY A 145 -11.64 -18.50 -16.45
CA GLY A 145 -12.43 -17.44 -15.82
C GLY A 145 -12.29 -17.39 -14.29
N ILE A 146 -12.04 -18.52 -13.63
CA ILE A 146 -11.74 -18.61 -12.19
C ILE A 146 -10.33 -18.11 -11.93
N ASP A 147 -9.34 -18.55 -12.69
CA ASP A 147 -7.94 -18.14 -12.52
C ASP A 147 -7.76 -16.63 -12.67
N SER A 148 -8.43 -16.01 -13.65
CA SER A 148 -8.43 -14.56 -13.81
C SER A 148 -8.97 -13.84 -12.57
N LYS A 149 -10.12 -14.28 -12.05
CA LYS A 149 -10.75 -13.66 -10.87
C LYS A 149 -9.96 -13.89 -9.59
N LEU A 150 -9.34 -15.06 -9.46
CA LEU A 150 -8.44 -15.35 -8.34
C LEU A 150 -7.22 -14.41 -8.35
N SER A 151 -6.71 -14.05 -9.53
CA SER A 151 -5.65 -13.05 -9.66
C SER A 151 -6.14 -11.65 -9.24
N ASP A 152 -7.34 -11.23 -9.68
CA ASP A 152 -7.91 -9.93 -9.30
C ASP A 152 -8.10 -9.83 -7.78
N LEU A 153 -8.61 -10.90 -7.15
CA LEU A 153 -8.78 -10.97 -5.70
C LEU A 153 -7.44 -10.99 -4.94
N HIS A 154 -6.41 -11.63 -5.51
CA HIS A 154 -5.07 -11.57 -4.95
C HIS A 154 -4.52 -10.13 -4.94
N ASP A 155 -4.72 -9.38 -6.02
CA ASP A 155 -4.29 -7.98 -6.08
C ASP A 155 -5.01 -7.12 -5.02
N LEU A 156 -6.29 -7.39 -4.75
CA LEU A 156 -7.05 -6.73 -3.67
C LEU A 156 -6.51 -7.10 -2.28
N ASP A 157 -6.25 -8.39 -2.00
CA ASP A 157 -5.58 -8.83 -0.76
C ASP A 157 -4.27 -8.04 -0.59
N GLN A 158 -3.43 -7.99 -1.62
CA GLN A 158 -2.14 -7.31 -1.55
C GLN A 158 -2.25 -5.80 -1.34
N LYS A 159 -3.31 -5.13 -1.83
CA LYS A 159 -3.58 -3.73 -1.52
C LYS A 159 -3.91 -3.55 -0.04
N ILE A 160 -4.78 -4.40 0.51
CA ILE A 160 -5.18 -4.38 1.93
C ILE A 160 -3.96 -4.66 2.83
N GLN A 161 -3.15 -5.66 2.51
CA GLN A 161 -1.94 -6.00 3.30
C GLN A 161 -0.94 -4.84 3.39
N LYS A 162 -0.77 -4.09 2.29
CA LYS A 162 0.17 -2.96 2.18
C LYS A 162 -0.39 -1.65 2.75
N ASN A 163 -1.65 -1.62 3.16
CA ASN A 163 -2.27 -0.42 3.69
C ASN A 163 -1.94 -0.26 5.19
N ASP A 164 -1.16 0.76 5.54
CA ASP A 164 -0.72 1.03 6.91
C ASP A 164 -1.85 1.50 7.84
N SER A 165 -3.00 1.91 7.27
CA SER A 165 -4.17 2.34 8.04
C SER A 165 -5.10 1.20 8.46
N VAL A 166 -4.88 -0.01 7.95
CA VAL A 166 -5.65 -1.22 8.28
C VAL A 166 -4.98 -1.93 9.43
N ASP A 167 -5.75 -2.34 10.43
CA ASP A 167 -5.22 -3.11 11.55
C ASP A 167 -4.88 -4.54 11.14
N ASP A 168 -3.96 -5.15 11.90
CA ASP A 168 -3.45 -6.49 11.61
C ASP A 168 -4.54 -7.57 11.68
N SER A 169 -5.60 -7.36 12.48
CA SER A 169 -6.71 -8.33 12.60
C SER A 169 -7.56 -8.34 11.33
N ASP A 170 -7.90 -7.17 10.80
CA ASP A 170 -8.60 -7.06 9.52
C ASP A 170 -7.75 -7.65 8.39
N LYS A 171 -6.45 -7.33 8.35
CA LYS A 171 -5.51 -7.91 7.37
C LYS A 171 -5.49 -9.44 7.41
N GLU A 172 -5.47 -10.02 8.61
CA GLU A 172 -5.49 -11.48 8.79
C GLU A 172 -6.78 -12.09 8.25
N LYS A 173 -7.94 -11.47 8.51
CA LYS A 173 -9.24 -11.94 8.01
C LYS A 173 -9.30 -11.96 6.48
N PHE A 174 -8.93 -10.85 5.83
CA PHE A 174 -8.89 -10.76 4.37
C PHE A 174 -7.92 -11.80 3.77
N HIS A 175 -6.76 -11.97 4.38
CA HIS A 175 -5.76 -12.92 3.89
C HIS A 175 -6.22 -14.37 4.01
N ASN A 176 -6.81 -14.74 5.15
CA ASN A 176 -7.32 -16.09 5.39
C ASN A 176 -8.47 -16.42 4.45
N ALA A 177 -9.39 -15.47 4.24
CA ALA A 177 -10.45 -15.60 3.24
C ALA A 177 -9.85 -15.85 1.85
N TYR A 178 -8.89 -15.02 1.41
CA TYR A 178 -8.19 -15.21 0.14
C TYR A 178 -7.54 -16.61 0.02
N LEU A 179 -6.85 -17.09 1.06
CA LEU A 179 -6.21 -18.40 1.05
C LEU A 179 -7.24 -19.53 0.91
N ASP A 180 -8.34 -19.49 1.65
CA ASP A 180 -9.34 -20.56 1.61
C ASP A 180 -10.09 -20.60 0.28
N VAL A 181 -10.48 -19.44 -0.30
CA VAL A 181 -11.09 -19.42 -1.64
C VAL A 181 -10.08 -19.79 -2.73
N LYS A 182 -8.79 -19.49 -2.56
CA LYS A 182 -7.72 -19.97 -3.43
C LYS A 182 -7.60 -21.49 -3.36
N HIS A 183 -7.68 -22.07 -2.17
CA HIS A 183 -7.68 -23.52 -2.00
C HIS A 183 -8.89 -24.15 -2.70
N PHE A 184 -10.07 -23.56 -2.56
CA PHE A 184 -11.26 -24.03 -3.27
C PHE A 184 -11.13 -23.91 -4.79
N ALA A 185 -10.63 -22.77 -5.28
CA ALA A 185 -10.39 -22.55 -6.69
C ALA A 185 -9.42 -23.60 -7.26
N ASN A 186 -8.29 -23.86 -6.60
CA ASN A 186 -7.33 -24.87 -7.04
C ASN A 186 -7.92 -26.29 -7.02
N HIS A 187 -8.78 -26.59 -6.05
CA HIS A 187 -9.47 -27.88 -5.98
C HIS A 187 -10.40 -28.09 -7.17
N ALA A 188 -11.17 -27.07 -7.55
CA ALA A 188 -12.05 -27.11 -8.71
C ALA A 188 -11.24 -27.12 -10.03
N THR A 189 -10.25 -26.23 -10.19
CA THR A 189 -9.52 -26.12 -11.47
C THR A 189 -8.50 -27.23 -11.70
N ASN A 190 -8.10 -27.94 -10.65
CA ASN A 190 -7.14 -29.04 -10.71
C ASN A 190 -7.65 -30.27 -9.95
N ILE A 191 -8.67 -30.91 -10.49
CA ILE A 191 -9.26 -32.15 -9.98
C ILE A 191 -8.18 -33.21 -9.79
N SER A 192 -8.19 -33.86 -8.63
CA SER A 192 -7.29 -34.99 -8.35
C SER A 192 -7.90 -35.92 -7.30
N GLY A 193 -7.34 -37.13 -7.18
CA GLY A 193 -7.78 -38.11 -6.20
C GLY A 193 -8.99 -38.94 -6.66
N SER A 194 -9.68 -39.54 -5.70
CA SER A 194 -10.92 -40.29 -5.98
C SER A 194 -12.15 -39.40 -5.84
N TYR A 195 -13.29 -39.85 -6.37
CA TYR A 195 -14.58 -39.17 -6.19
C TYR A 195 -14.89 -38.83 -4.72
N ASN A 196 -14.62 -39.75 -3.79
CA ASN A 196 -14.89 -39.50 -2.37
C ASN A 196 -13.98 -38.42 -1.81
N ASP A 197 -12.70 -38.43 -2.16
CA ASP A 197 -11.75 -37.40 -1.74
C ASP A 197 -12.16 -36.04 -2.30
N PHE A 198 -12.58 -36.02 -3.58
CA PHE A 198 -13.07 -34.82 -4.25
C PHE A 198 -14.29 -34.23 -3.53
N MET A 199 -15.32 -35.04 -3.28
CA MET A 199 -16.54 -34.57 -2.61
C MET A 199 -16.31 -34.16 -1.15
N ASP A 200 -15.45 -34.87 -0.41
CA ASP A 200 -15.13 -34.52 0.97
C ASP A 200 -14.40 -33.16 1.04
N GLU A 201 -13.44 -32.93 0.15
CA GLU A 201 -12.68 -31.67 0.10
C GLU A 201 -13.55 -30.51 -0.42
N HIS A 202 -14.39 -30.73 -1.44
CA HIS A 202 -15.39 -29.76 -1.90
C HIS A 202 -16.25 -29.23 -0.74
N ASN A 203 -16.86 -30.13 0.04
CA ASN A 203 -17.77 -29.74 1.12
C ASN A 203 -17.05 -28.97 2.26
N ASP A 204 -15.80 -29.32 2.57
CA ASP A 204 -15.03 -28.61 3.59
C ASP A 204 -14.65 -27.20 3.13
N LEU A 205 -14.22 -27.07 1.87
CA LEU A 205 -13.80 -25.80 1.28
C LEU A 205 -14.99 -24.86 1.04
N ASP A 206 -16.11 -25.37 0.54
CA ASP A 206 -17.35 -24.61 0.36
C ASP A 206 -17.82 -23.98 1.68
N ARG A 207 -17.86 -24.78 2.75
CA ARG A 207 -18.21 -24.30 4.09
C ARG A 207 -17.27 -23.20 4.57
N LYS A 208 -15.95 -23.37 4.43
CA LYS A 208 -14.99 -22.33 4.84
C LYS A 208 -15.20 -21.04 4.04
N VAL A 209 -15.47 -21.17 2.74
CA VAL A 209 -15.69 -20.01 1.89
C VAL A 209 -16.95 -19.24 2.31
N ALA A 210 -18.02 -19.97 2.65
CA ALA A 210 -19.25 -19.39 3.18
C ALA A 210 -19.05 -18.72 4.56
N ASP A 211 -18.32 -19.37 5.48
CA ASP A 211 -18.02 -18.82 6.81
C ASP A 211 -17.27 -17.48 6.70
N HIS A 212 -16.26 -17.40 5.82
CA HIS A 212 -15.52 -16.17 5.56
C HIS A 212 -16.37 -15.08 4.91
N LEU A 213 -17.32 -15.45 4.04
CA LEU A 213 -18.22 -14.46 3.43
C LEU A 213 -19.04 -13.73 4.50
N GLU A 214 -19.57 -14.47 5.49
CA GLU A 214 -20.29 -13.88 6.61
C GLU A 214 -19.38 -12.95 7.43
N GLU A 215 -18.16 -13.40 7.74
CA GLU A 215 -17.18 -12.58 8.47
C GLU A 215 -16.82 -11.28 7.72
N LEU A 216 -16.65 -11.34 6.39
CA LEU A 216 -16.34 -10.17 5.56
C LEU A 216 -17.50 -9.16 5.49
N GLN A 217 -18.74 -9.62 5.58
CA GLN A 217 -19.94 -8.76 5.61
C GLN A 217 -20.12 -8.06 6.97
N ASP A 218 -19.61 -8.66 8.05
CA ASP A 218 -19.72 -8.15 9.41
C ASP A 218 -18.59 -7.17 9.80
N LEU A 219 -17.51 -7.11 9.02
CA LEU A 219 -16.45 -6.10 9.14
C LEU A 219 -17.00 -4.69 8.87
#